data_AF-A0A7Y5W6U3-F1
#
_entry.id   AF-A0A7Y5W6U3-F1
#
_cell.length_a   1.000
_cell.length_b   1.000
_cell.length_c   1.000
_cell.angle_alpha   90.00
_cell.angle_beta   90.00
_cell.angle_gamma   90.00
#
_symmetry.space_group_name_H-M   'P 1'
#
loop_
_entity.id
_entity.type
_entity.pdbx_description
1 polymer ?
#
loop_
_entity_poly.entity_id
_entity_poly.type
_entity_poly.pdbx_seq_one_letter_code
_entity_poly.pdbx_strand_id
1 'polypeptide(L)'
;MSLLPATGCQTYGPNLGLLAYPIPVSPFFQDELEDQFWMEERYNKVPILGPITAGGPPAALDPPSQDEIMRALEEAHPLEGGLPFLFETQRNNVRMTVEPIADYVDPPRVYPLIGPAQLHHAHYKCTIYYSETDRTGWPIPYTTVNEDAQEVIYIDHNHLHMVGNVDTGPASNY
;
A
#
# COMPACT_ATOMS: atom_id res chain seq x y z
N MET A 1 -41.86 -22.32 31.27
CA MET A 1 -41.87 -22.54 29.81
C MET A 1 -42.24 -21.22 29.15
N SER A 2 -41.24 -20.42 28.79
CA SER A 2 -41.42 -19.25 27.91
C SER A 2 -40.09 -18.98 27.22
N LEU A 3 -40.06 -19.28 25.93
CA LEU A 3 -38.98 -18.97 25.00
C LEU A 3 -38.89 -17.44 24.86
N LEU A 4 -37.77 -16.84 25.27
CA LEU A 4 -37.42 -15.47 24.90
C LEU A 4 -36.88 -15.47 23.46
N PRO A 5 -37.31 -14.54 22.59
CA PRO A 5 -36.98 -14.57 21.17
C PRO A 5 -35.52 -14.17 20.96
N ALA A 6 -34.74 -15.09 20.42
CA ALA A 6 -33.46 -14.79 19.77
C ALA A 6 -33.76 -14.11 18.43
N THR A 7 -33.90 -12.79 18.44
CA THR A 7 -34.00 -11.98 17.22
C THR A 7 -32.93 -10.90 17.26
N GLY A 8 -31.82 -11.15 16.57
CA GLY A 8 -30.73 -10.20 16.33
C GLY A 8 -29.51 -10.89 15.71
N CYS A 9 -29.24 -10.59 14.43
CA CYS A 9 -28.15 -11.03 13.56
C CYS A 9 -27.30 -12.25 14.02
N GLN A 10 -27.80 -13.46 13.76
CA GLN A 10 -26.92 -14.62 13.62
C GLN A 10 -26.39 -14.66 12.18
N THR A 11 -25.21 -14.08 11.98
CA THR A 11 -24.36 -14.47 10.86
C THR A 11 -23.95 -15.92 11.12
N TYR A 12 -24.17 -16.81 10.16
CA TYR A 12 -23.80 -18.22 10.24
C TYR A 12 -22.27 -18.37 10.31
N GLY A 13 -21.71 -18.17 11.50
CA GLY A 13 -20.32 -18.47 11.89
C GLY A 13 -20.31 -19.45 13.08
N PRO A 14 -19.15 -19.99 13.48
CA PRO A 14 -19.05 -21.03 14.50
C PRO A 14 -19.70 -20.57 15.82
N ASN A 15 -20.73 -21.28 16.26
CA ASN A 15 -21.53 -20.94 17.43
C ASN A 15 -20.77 -21.31 18.73
N LEU A 16 -20.20 -20.31 19.40
CA LEU A 16 -19.44 -20.47 20.65
C LEU A 16 -20.30 -20.48 21.93
N GLY A 17 -21.62 -20.68 21.84
CA GLY A 17 -22.49 -20.86 23.02
C GLY A 17 -22.51 -19.66 23.97
N LEU A 18 -22.54 -19.88 25.30
CA LEU A 18 -22.53 -18.82 26.32
C LEU A 18 -21.25 -17.95 26.31
N LEU A 19 -20.23 -18.35 25.54
CA LEU A 19 -19.01 -17.60 25.25
C LEU A 19 -19.09 -16.82 23.92
N ALA A 20 -20.26 -16.81 23.25
CA ALA A 20 -20.54 -16.05 22.03
C ALA A 20 -20.78 -14.55 22.30
N TYR A 21 -20.12 -13.98 23.31
CA TYR A 21 -19.88 -12.54 23.25
C TYR A 21 -18.89 -12.33 22.11
N PRO A 22 -19.17 -11.47 21.11
CA PRO A 22 -18.20 -11.18 20.07
C PRO A 22 -16.92 -10.70 20.76
N ILE A 23 -15.88 -11.54 20.76
CA ILE A 23 -14.59 -11.14 21.32
C ILE A 23 -14.15 -9.99 20.42
N PRO A 24 -14.06 -8.76 20.94
CA PRO A 24 -13.62 -7.64 20.13
C PRO A 24 -12.24 -8.00 19.58
N VAL A 25 -12.08 -7.85 18.26
CA VAL A 25 -10.74 -7.87 17.66
C VAL A 25 -9.95 -6.78 18.38
N SER A 26 -8.71 -7.09 18.77
CA SER A 26 -7.89 -6.06 19.42
C SER A 26 -7.72 -4.89 18.43
N PRO A 27 -7.65 -3.63 18.91
CA PRO A 27 -7.42 -2.49 18.03
C PRO A 27 -6.21 -2.68 17.12
N PHE A 28 -5.16 -3.35 17.61
CA PHE A 28 -3.97 -3.72 16.83
C PHE A 28 -4.29 -4.58 15.59
N PHE A 29 -5.04 -5.67 15.76
CA PHE A 29 -5.39 -6.53 14.62
C PHE A 29 -6.42 -5.89 13.67
N GLN A 30 -7.24 -4.97 14.18
CA GLN A 30 -8.15 -4.21 13.34
C GLN A 30 -7.39 -3.20 12.47
N ASP A 31 -6.46 -2.46 13.07
CA ASP A 31 -5.58 -1.48 12.40
C ASP A 31 -4.76 -2.13 11.28
N GLU A 32 -4.16 -3.29 11.57
CA GLU A 32 -3.41 -4.07 10.57
C GLU A 32 -4.26 -4.46 9.36
N LEU A 33 -5.54 -4.82 9.57
CA LEU A 33 -6.46 -5.15 8.48
C LEU A 33 -6.91 -3.91 7.70
N GLU A 34 -7.08 -2.78 8.38
CA GLU A 34 -7.41 -1.49 7.74
C GLU A 34 -6.25 -1.02 6.85
N ASP A 35 -5.01 -1.15 7.31
CA ASP A 35 -3.81 -0.83 6.55
C ASP A 35 -3.62 -1.74 5.34
N GLN A 36 -3.83 -3.05 5.49
CA GLN A 36 -3.80 -3.98 4.35
C GLN A 36 -4.85 -3.60 3.30
N PHE A 37 -6.07 -3.26 3.74
CA PHE A 37 -7.12 -2.83 2.82
C PHE A 37 -6.79 -1.51 2.13
N TRP A 38 -6.19 -0.56 2.84
CA TRP A 38 -5.74 0.72 2.30
C TRP A 38 -4.68 0.54 1.20
N MET A 39 -3.68 -0.32 1.43
CA MET A 39 -2.64 -0.64 0.46
C MET A 39 -3.22 -1.34 -0.78
N GLU A 40 -4.13 -2.28 -0.57
CA GLU A 40 -4.77 -3.03 -1.66
C GLU A 40 -5.65 -2.13 -2.53
N GLU A 41 -6.41 -1.20 -1.93
CA GLU A 41 -7.28 -0.30 -2.68
C GLU A 41 -6.48 0.72 -3.49
N ARG A 42 -5.42 1.29 -2.92
CA ARG A 42 -4.73 2.45 -3.48
C ARG A 42 -3.53 2.10 -4.36
N TYR A 43 -2.71 1.12 -3.98
CA TYR A 43 -1.40 0.93 -4.60
C TYR A 43 -1.28 -0.42 -5.35
N ASN A 44 -1.86 -1.50 -4.83
CA ASN A 44 -1.73 -2.81 -5.48
C ASN A 44 -2.60 -2.99 -6.72
N LYS A 45 -3.65 -2.17 -6.88
CA LYS A 45 -4.56 -2.23 -8.03
C LYS A 45 -3.95 -1.53 -9.23
N VAL A 46 -3.69 -2.32 -10.27
CA VAL A 46 -3.21 -1.83 -11.57
C VAL A 46 -4.38 -1.24 -12.38
N PRO A 47 -4.36 0.06 -12.72
CA PRO A 47 -5.40 0.65 -13.55
C PRO A 47 -5.29 0.17 -15.00
N ILE A 48 -6.45 -0.05 -15.63
CA ILE A 48 -6.58 -0.29 -17.07
C ILE A 48 -7.03 1.02 -17.70
N LEU A 49 -6.24 1.50 -18.65
CA LEU A 49 -6.44 2.77 -19.33
C LEU A 49 -6.79 2.53 -20.79
N GLY A 50 -7.36 3.57 -21.40
CA GLY A 50 -7.61 3.61 -22.83
C GLY A 50 -6.31 3.48 -23.66
N PRO A 51 -6.47 3.35 -24.99
CA PRO A 51 -5.34 3.27 -25.90
C PRO A 51 -4.45 4.52 -25.81
N ILE A 52 -3.13 4.31 -25.92
CA ILE A 52 -2.15 5.39 -25.93
C ILE A 52 -2.49 6.34 -27.09
N THR A 53 -2.66 7.63 -26.78
CA THR A 53 -2.96 8.66 -27.78
C THR A 53 -1.85 8.71 -28.82
N ALA A 54 -2.20 8.57 -30.10
CA ALA A 54 -1.24 8.50 -31.18
C ALA A 54 -0.34 9.76 -31.25
N GLY A 55 0.96 9.58 -31.01
CA GLY A 55 1.99 10.61 -31.25
C GLY A 55 2.58 11.29 -30.01
N GLY A 56 2.07 11.02 -28.80
CA GLY A 56 2.72 11.45 -27.56
C GLY A 56 3.83 10.48 -27.12
N PRO A 57 4.90 10.95 -26.46
CA PRO A 57 5.78 10.03 -25.74
C PRO A 57 4.93 9.26 -24.71
N PRO A 58 5.12 7.94 -24.56
CA PRO A 58 4.53 7.23 -23.43
C PRO A 58 5.13 7.84 -22.18
N ALA A 59 4.33 8.62 -21.45
CA ALA A 59 4.71 9.21 -20.19
C ALA A 59 3.82 8.58 -19.12
N ALA A 60 4.44 8.04 -18.08
CA ALA A 60 3.71 7.51 -16.94
C ALA A 60 2.75 8.55 -16.35
N LEU A 61 1.57 8.11 -15.87
CA LEU A 61 0.52 9.04 -15.45
C LEU A 61 0.94 9.88 -14.25
N ASP A 62 1.55 9.27 -13.23
CA ASP A 62 1.93 9.99 -12.01
C ASP A 62 3.16 9.37 -11.32
N PRO A 63 4.04 10.21 -10.73
CA PRO A 63 5.09 9.75 -9.82
C PRO A 63 4.50 9.20 -8.51
N PRO A 64 5.27 8.39 -7.76
CA PRO A 64 4.84 7.86 -6.47
C PRO A 64 4.49 8.98 -5.49
N SER A 65 3.40 8.75 -4.77
CA SER A 65 2.92 9.70 -3.78
C SER A 65 3.79 9.67 -2.52
N GLN A 66 3.81 10.75 -1.74
CA GLN A 66 4.58 10.78 -0.49
C GLN A 66 4.07 9.74 0.53
N ASP A 67 2.76 9.48 0.54
CA ASP A 67 2.15 8.45 1.40
C ASP A 67 2.65 7.06 1.02
N GLU A 68 2.66 6.74 -0.27
CA GLU A 68 3.21 5.48 -0.79
C GLU A 68 4.67 5.28 -0.42
N ILE A 69 5.49 6.32 -0.57
CA ILE A 69 6.91 6.29 -0.19
C ILE A 69 7.05 6.07 1.31
N MET A 70 6.24 6.73 2.15
CA MET A 70 6.26 6.52 3.59
C MET A 70 5.81 5.12 4.00
N ARG A 71 4.80 4.56 3.34
CA ARG A 71 4.32 3.19 3.61
C ARG A 71 5.34 2.15 3.18
N ALA A 72 5.98 2.32 2.02
CA ALA A 72 7.08 1.47 1.58
C ALA A 72 8.30 1.59 2.50
N LEU A 73 8.57 2.79 3.05
CA LEU A 73 9.60 2.99 4.05
C LEU A 73 9.27 2.27 5.36
N GLU A 74 8.00 2.29 5.79
CA GLU A 74 7.54 1.59 6.97
C GLU A 74 7.63 0.06 6.80
N GLU A 75 7.33 -0.46 5.61
CA GLU A 75 7.50 -1.89 5.28
C GLU A 75 8.98 -2.31 5.30
N ALA A 76 9.87 -1.50 4.73
CA ALA A 76 11.30 -1.80 4.67
C ALA A 76 11.99 -1.63 6.03
N HIS A 77 11.60 -0.58 6.76
CA HIS A 77 12.15 -0.24 8.06
C HIS A 77 11.00 0.20 8.99
N PRO A 78 10.45 -0.72 9.79
CA PRO A 78 9.30 -0.43 10.64
C PRO A 78 9.67 0.44 11.84
N LEU A 79 8.84 1.45 12.09
CA LEU A 79 8.79 2.27 13.30
C LEU A 79 7.68 1.82 14.25
N GLU A 80 6.60 1.30 13.69
CA GLU A 80 5.46 0.84 14.45
C GLU A 80 5.83 -0.38 15.30
N GLY A 81 5.81 -0.19 16.61
CA GLY A 81 6.10 -1.24 17.57
C GLY A 81 6.87 -0.75 18.79
N GLY A 82 7.40 -1.71 19.52
CA GLY A 82 8.14 -1.46 20.76
C GLY A 82 7.24 -1.26 21.98
N LEU A 83 7.90 -1.12 23.13
CA LEU A 83 7.23 -0.80 24.39
C LEU A 83 7.55 0.67 24.70
N PRO A 84 6.53 1.54 24.84
CA PRO A 84 6.74 2.93 25.20
C PRO A 84 7.66 3.05 26.41
N PHE A 85 8.58 4.02 26.36
CA PHE A 85 9.62 4.26 27.37
C PHE A 85 10.74 3.21 27.47
N LEU A 86 10.62 2.04 26.83
CA LEU A 86 11.68 1.02 26.82
C LEU A 86 12.48 1.05 25.51
N PHE A 87 11.80 1.01 24.38
CA PHE A 87 12.41 1.06 23.05
C PHE A 87 11.52 1.91 22.17
N GLU A 88 12.01 3.08 21.81
CA GLU A 88 11.30 4.04 20.97
C GLU A 88 12.26 4.54 19.88
N THR A 89 11.88 4.37 18.62
CA THR A 89 12.58 4.92 17.47
C THR A 89 11.70 6.01 16.85
N GLN A 90 12.30 7.16 16.59
CA GLN A 90 11.61 8.31 16.00
C GLN A 90 12.32 8.75 14.73
N ARG A 91 11.56 9.03 13.66
CA ARG A 91 12.06 9.71 12.45
C ARG A 91 11.59 11.16 12.44
N ASN A 92 12.54 12.06 12.25
CA ASN A 92 12.31 13.50 12.20
C ASN A 92 12.87 14.09 10.90
N ASN A 93 12.35 15.26 10.49
CA ASN A 93 12.86 16.05 9.36
C ASN A 93 12.95 15.29 8.02
N VAL A 94 11.95 14.45 7.73
CA VAL A 94 11.91 13.65 6.50
C VAL A 94 11.90 14.55 5.26
N ARG A 95 12.80 14.27 4.32
CA ARG A 95 12.91 14.92 3.01
C ARG A 95 13.00 13.83 1.94
N MET A 96 12.25 13.99 0.86
CA MET A 96 12.17 12.98 -0.19
C MET A 96 12.56 13.58 -1.53
N THR A 97 13.27 12.78 -2.32
CA THR A 97 13.63 13.08 -3.71
C THR A 97 13.20 11.91 -4.57
N VAL A 98 12.39 12.17 -5.59
CA VAL A 98 11.83 11.14 -6.48
C VAL A 98 12.42 11.34 -7.87
N GLU A 99 13.06 10.30 -8.40
CA GLU A 99 13.75 10.32 -9.68
C GLU A 99 13.20 9.19 -10.59
N PRO A 100 12.72 9.49 -11.81
CA PRO A 100 12.33 8.45 -12.76
C PRO A 100 13.59 7.78 -13.35
N ILE A 101 13.65 6.44 -13.29
CA ILE A 101 14.77 5.65 -13.82
C ILE A 101 14.49 5.16 -15.24
N ALA A 102 13.30 4.62 -15.45
CA ALA A 102 12.90 4.01 -16.72
C ALA A 102 11.40 4.16 -16.93
N ASP A 103 11.04 4.51 -18.16
CA ASP A 103 9.65 4.63 -18.60
C ASP A 103 9.55 4.01 -20.00
N TYR A 104 8.88 2.84 -20.10
CA TYR A 104 8.79 2.12 -21.37
C TYR A 104 7.54 1.24 -21.47
N VAL A 105 7.08 1.05 -22.71
CA VAL A 105 5.87 0.27 -23.03
C VAL A 105 6.27 -1.04 -23.69
N ASP A 106 5.76 -2.14 -23.14
CA ASP A 106 5.91 -3.48 -23.69
C ASP A 106 5.09 -3.66 -24.99
N PRO A 107 5.51 -4.57 -25.89
CA PRO A 107 4.72 -4.88 -27.08
C PRO A 107 3.34 -5.44 -26.70
N PRO A 108 2.30 -5.25 -27.55
CA PRO A 108 0.95 -5.71 -27.25
C PRO A 108 0.90 -7.23 -26.98
N ARG A 109 0.25 -7.61 -25.88
CA ARG A 109 -0.01 -9.01 -25.49
C ARG A 109 -1.48 -9.20 -25.18
N VAL A 110 -1.94 -10.45 -25.21
CA VAL A 110 -3.32 -10.80 -24.87
C VAL A 110 -3.36 -11.27 -23.42
N TYR A 111 -4.07 -10.52 -22.57
CA TYR A 111 -4.33 -10.87 -21.18
C TYR A 111 -5.71 -11.55 -21.06
N PRO A 112 -5.84 -12.69 -20.34
CA PRO A 112 -7.08 -13.48 -20.34
C PRO A 112 -8.37 -12.74 -19.95
N LEU A 113 -8.31 -11.77 -19.02
CA LEU A 113 -9.49 -11.04 -18.52
C LEU A 113 -9.68 -9.64 -19.14
N ILE A 114 -8.66 -9.12 -19.83
CA ILE A 114 -8.62 -7.72 -20.31
C ILE A 114 -8.66 -7.68 -21.84
N GLY A 115 -8.12 -8.71 -22.49
CA GLY A 115 -7.94 -8.76 -23.93
C GLY A 115 -6.58 -8.21 -24.38
N PRO A 116 -6.49 -7.69 -25.61
CA PRO A 116 -5.24 -7.13 -26.14
C PRO A 116 -4.89 -5.82 -25.42
N ALA A 117 -3.77 -5.81 -24.70
CA ALA A 117 -3.27 -4.64 -23.99
C ALA A 117 -1.74 -4.55 -24.05
N GLN A 118 -1.22 -3.35 -23.87
CA GLN A 118 0.19 -3.03 -23.67
C GLN A 118 0.43 -2.72 -22.20
N LEU A 119 1.50 -3.27 -21.63
CA LEU A 119 1.93 -2.96 -20.28
C LEU A 119 2.91 -1.79 -20.33
N HIS A 120 2.64 -0.77 -19.52
CA HIS A 120 3.50 0.38 -19.34
C HIS A 120 4.22 0.24 -18.00
N HIS A 121 5.54 0.23 -18.05
CA HIS A 121 6.42 0.14 -16.89
C HIS A 121 7.03 1.49 -16.58
N ALA A 122 6.79 1.99 -15.38
CA ALA A 122 7.42 3.19 -14.86
C ALA A 122 8.16 2.87 -13.55
N HIS A 123 9.48 3.01 -13.57
CA HIS A 123 10.36 2.70 -12.45
C HIS A 123 10.87 3.98 -11.81
N TYR A 124 10.66 4.12 -10.50
CA TYR A 124 11.08 5.28 -9.73
C TYR A 124 12.08 4.91 -8.66
N LYS A 125 13.09 5.76 -8.49
CA LYS A 125 13.99 5.76 -7.35
C LYS A 125 13.57 6.87 -6.40
N CYS A 126 13.18 6.48 -5.19
CA CYS A 126 12.84 7.39 -4.12
C CYS A 126 13.97 7.39 -3.10
N THR A 127 14.64 8.52 -2.94
CA THR A 127 15.69 8.68 -1.92
C THR A 127 15.15 9.55 -0.79
N ILE A 128 15.18 9.00 0.42
CA ILE A 128 14.60 9.56 1.63
C ILE A 128 15.74 9.91 2.57
N TYR A 129 15.77 11.15 3.04
CA TYR A 129 16.71 11.64 4.03
C TYR A 129 15.94 11.96 5.30
N TYR A 130 16.40 11.47 6.44
CA TYR A 130 15.76 11.71 7.73
C TYR A 130 16.77 11.70 8.87
N SER A 131 16.40 12.32 9.99
CA SER A 131 17.14 12.19 11.25
C SER A 131 16.46 11.15 12.13
N GLU A 132 17.18 10.12 12.54
CA GLU A 132 16.70 9.01 13.38
C GLU A 132 17.15 9.22 14.82
N THR A 133 16.24 9.03 15.77
CA THR A 133 16.53 9.10 17.19
C THR A 133 16.01 7.85 17.88
N ASP A 134 16.94 7.02 18.32
CA ASP A 134 16.66 5.82 19.09
C ASP A 134 16.81 6.12 20.57
N ARG A 135 15.72 5.93 21.32
CA ARG A 135 15.69 6.03 22.78
C ARG A 135 15.52 4.65 23.37
N THR A 136 16.60 4.14 23.94
CA THR A 136 16.57 2.90 24.71
C THR A 136 16.52 3.25 26.18
N GLY A 137 15.47 2.83 26.89
CA GLY A 137 15.26 3.05 28.32
C GLY A 137 15.75 1.89 29.21
N TRP A 138 16.00 0.70 28.65
CA TRP A 138 16.42 -0.51 29.39
C TRP A 138 17.32 -1.40 28.53
N PRO A 139 18.32 -2.11 29.07
CA PRO A 139 18.73 -2.22 30.48
C PRO A 139 19.58 -1.05 31.00
N ILE A 140 20.22 -0.31 30.11
CA ILE A 140 20.96 0.91 30.42
C ILE A 140 20.40 1.99 29.52
N PRO A 141 19.94 3.14 30.05
CA PRO A 141 19.33 4.16 29.23
C PRO A 141 20.37 4.88 28.39
N TYR A 142 20.16 4.95 27.09
CA TYR A 142 20.95 5.76 26.17
C TYR A 142 20.11 6.23 24.99
N THR A 143 20.56 7.32 24.38
CA THR A 143 19.94 7.88 23.18
C THR A 143 21.00 7.94 22.10
N THR A 144 20.68 7.35 20.94
CA THR A 144 21.51 7.45 19.73
C THR A 144 20.79 8.35 18.75
N VAL A 145 21.52 9.27 18.13
CA VAL A 145 21.00 10.16 17.09
C VAL A 145 21.82 9.94 15.83
N ASN A 146 21.14 9.59 14.74
CA ASN A 146 21.70 9.53 13.41
C ASN A 146 21.13 10.69 12.60
N GLU A 147 21.93 11.76 12.41
CA GLU A 147 21.48 13.01 11.78
C GLU A 147 21.34 12.89 10.26
N ASP A 148 22.10 11.99 9.63
CA ASP A 148 22.22 11.85 8.18
C ASP A 148 21.73 10.46 7.70
N ALA A 149 20.67 9.93 8.29
CA ALA A 149 20.09 8.67 7.84
C ALA A 149 19.49 8.81 6.44
N GLN A 150 19.76 7.83 5.60
CA GLN A 150 19.33 7.83 4.20
C GLN A 150 18.86 6.43 3.81
N GLU A 151 17.72 6.40 3.11
CA GLU A 151 17.17 5.17 2.57
C GLU A 151 16.76 5.36 1.10
N VAL A 152 16.95 4.32 0.30
CA VAL A 152 16.63 4.33 -1.14
C VAL A 152 15.62 3.22 -1.41
N ILE A 153 14.44 3.62 -1.87
CA ILE A 153 13.33 2.72 -2.17
C ILE A 153 13.06 2.77 -3.68
N TYR A 154 12.87 1.61 -4.29
CA TYR A 154 12.46 1.49 -5.68
C TYR A 154 10.97 1.18 -5.72
N ILE A 155 10.20 2.00 -6.43
CA ILE A 155 8.76 1.86 -6.58
C ILE A 155 8.42 1.74 -8.06
N ASP A 156 7.61 0.75 -8.38
CA ASP A 156 7.22 0.41 -9.75
C ASP A 156 5.74 0.72 -9.97
N HIS A 157 5.45 1.69 -10.83
CA HIS A 157 4.10 1.97 -11.30
C HIS A 157 3.87 1.28 -12.63
N ASN A 158 3.10 0.19 -12.58
CA ASN A 158 2.70 -0.55 -13.77
C ASN A 158 1.23 -0.27 -14.09
N HIS A 159 0.92 -0.02 -15.36
CA HIS A 159 -0.46 0.12 -15.82
C HIS A 159 -0.65 -0.44 -17.22
N LEU A 160 -1.89 -0.82 -17.53
CA LEU A 160 -2.22 -1.42 -18.81
C LEU A 160 -2.93 -0.42 -19.72
N HIS A 161 -2.54 -0.38 -20.99
CA HIS A 161 -3.24 0.34 -22.04
C HIS A 161 -3.95 -0.66 -22.96
N MET A 162 -5.25 -0.51 -23.14
CA MET A 162 -5.99 -1.34 -24.10
C MET A 162 -5.54 -1.03 -25.54
N VAL A 163 -5.39 -2.06 -26.37
CA VAL A 163 -4.95 -1.91 -27.76
C VAL A 163 -5.95 -2.55 -28.73
N GLY A 164 -6.31 -1.80 -29.76
CA GLY A 164 -7.27 -2.22 -30.77
C GLY A 164 -8.69 -1.74 -30.47
N ASN A 165 -9.60 -2.01 -31.41
CA ASN A 165 -11.02 -1.66 -31.27
C ASN A 165 -11.71 -2.72 -30.40
N VAL A 166 -11.47 -2.67 -29.09
CA VAL A 166 -12.07 -3.59 -28.12
C VAL A 166 -13.41 -3.00 -27.68
N ASP A 167 -14.51 -3.71 -27.94
CA ASP A 167 -15.83 -3.33 -27.43
C ASP A 167 -15.90 -3.71 -25.94
N THR A 168 -15.72 -2.72 -25.07
CA THR A 168 -15.78 -2.89 -23.62
C THR A 168 -17.21 -3.06 -23.10
N GLY A 169 -18.22 -3.01 -23.99
CA GLY A 169 -19.63 -3.14 -23.66
C GLY A 169 -20.23 -1.87 -23.04
N PRO A 170 -21.56 -1.75 -23.02
CA PRO A 170 -22.26 -0.50 -22.67
C PRO A 170 -22.17 -0.09 -21.18
N ALA A 171 -21.52 -0.88 -20.33
CA ALA A 171 -21.38 -0.65 -18.88
C ALA A 171 -19.91 -0.48 -18.42
N SER A 172 -18.96 -0.42 -19.35
CA SER A 172 -17.55 -0.16 -19.02
C SER A 172 -17.33 1.31 -18.65
N ASN A 173 -16.61 1.56 -17.56
CA ASN A 173 -16.16 2.90 -17.16
C ASN A 173 -14.89 3.36 -17.89
N TYR A 174 -14.50 2.62 -18.93
CA TYR A 174 -13.39 2.89 -19.85
C TYR A 174 -13.96 3.02 -21.26
#